data_AF-A0A0E3ZCQ3-F1
#
_entry.id   AF-A0A0E3ZCQ3-F1
#
_cell.length_a   1.000
_cell.length_b   1.000
_cell.length_c   1.000
_cell.angle_alpha   90.00
_cell.angle_beta   90.00
_cell.angle_gamma   90.00
#
_symmetry.space_group_name_H-M   'P 1'
#
loop_
_entity.id
_entity.type
_entity.pdbx_description
1 polymer ?
#
loop_
_entity_poly.entity_id
_entity_poly.type
_entity_poly.pdbx_seq_one_letter_code
_entity_poly.pdbx_strand_id
1 'polypeptide(L)'
;MNKTQERIMADENHVQHMFLLVESSDVVCVLNIAGHPYRLRELIFMMVENGCRVKQTTPDDFNTFDHDKETVEVHDFLTSIIKAKFV
;
A
#
# COMPACT_ATOMS: atom_id res chain seq x y z
N MET A 1 -13.50 20.25 4.25
CA MET A 1 -12.42 19.38 4.75
C MET A 1 -12.15 19.72 6.21
N ASN A 2 -11.78 18.73 7.03
CA ASN A 2 -11.40 18.97 8.42
C ASN A 2 -10.01 19.63 8.45
N LYS A 3 -9.85 20.78 9.13
CA LYS A 3 -8.58 21.54 9.23
C LYS A 3 -7.38 20.70 9.69
N THR A 4 -7.65 19.58 10.37
CA THR A 4 -6.63 18.61 10.81
C THR A 4 -6.09 17.77 9.65
N GLN A 5 -6.94 17.36 8.70
CA GLN A 5 -6.51 16.61 7.52
C GLN A 5 -5.68 17.49 6.58
N GLU A 6 -6.05 18.75 6.42
CA GLU A 6 -5.27 19.72 5.63
C GLU A 6 -3.86 19.92 6.22
N ARG A 7 -3.72 19.94 7.55
CA ARG A 7 -2.41 20.04 8.22
C ARG A 7 -1.54 18.80 8.02
N ILE A 8 -2.12 17.60 8.14
CA ILE A 8 -1.40 16.33 7.91
C ILE A 8 -0.96 16.21 6.45
N MET A 9 -1.80 16.68 5.53
CA MET A 9 -1.50 16.68 4.12
C MET A 9 -0.42 17.72 3.75
N ALA A 10 -0.35 18.85 4.46
CA ALA A 10 0.66 19.88 4.25
C ALA A 10 2.00 19.62 4.96
N ASP A 11 2.10 18.58 5.80
CA ASP A 11 3.32 18.20 6.51
C ASP A 11 4.11 17.19 5.68
N GLU A 12 5.10 17.68 4.93
CA GLU A 12 5.95 16.86 4.05
C GLU A 12 6.74 15.77 4.78
N ASN A 13 6.90 15.88 6.11
CA ASN A 13 7.61 14.88 6.92
C ASN A 13 6.69 13.81 7.50
N HIS A 14 5.37 13.91 7.29
CA HIS A 14 4.43 12.94 7.82
C HIS A 14 4.50 11.62 7.05
N VAL A 15 4.84 10.55 7.75
CA VAL A 15 4.85 9.18 7.21
C VAL A 15 3.67 8.40 7.77
N GLN A 16 2.85 7.87 6.87
CA GLN A 16 1.78 6.95 7.20
C GLN A 16 2.17 5.53 6.80
N HIS A 17 1.84 4.56 7.66
CA HIS A 17 2.01 3.14 7.39
C HIS A 17 0.65 2.50 7.09
N MET A 18 0.61 1.61 6.10
CA MET A 18 -0.59 0.84 5.75
C MET A 18 -0.24 -0.58 5.32
N PHE A 19 -1.17 -1.50 5.59
CA PHE A 19 -1.16 -2.85 5.06
C PHE A 19 -2.32 -3.00 4.10
N LEU A 20 -2.05 -3.47 2.88
CA LEU A 20 -3.06 -3.63 1.83
C LEU A 20 -3.07 -5.07 1.31
N LEU A 21 -4.26 -5.62 1.11
CA LEU A 21 -4.51 -6.77 0.25
C LEU A 21 -4.92 -6.23 -1.13
N VAL A 22 -4.22 -6.68 -2.17
CA VAL A 22 -4.43 -6.25 -3.55
C VAL A 22 -4.63 -7.48 -4.43
N GLU A 23 -5.76 -7.58 -5.10
CA GLU A 23 -6.14 -8.75 -5.90
C GLU A 23 -6.35 -8.35 -7.37
N SER A 24 -5.75 -9.08 -8.29
CA SER A 24 -6.03 -9.04 -9.72
C SER A 24 -6.51 -10.41 -10.21
N SER A 25 -6.64 -10.60 -11.53
CA SER A 25 -6.99 -11.89 -12.13
C SER A 25 -5.94 -12.98 -11.90
N ASP A 26 -4.66 -12.59 -11.83
CA ASP A 26 -3.52 -13.51 -11.95
C ASP A 26 -2.64 -13.52 -10.71
N VAL A 27 -2.82 -12.55 -9.81
CA VAL A 27 -1.98 -12.41 -8.60
C VAL A 27 -2.77 -11.84 -7.43
N VAL A 28 -2.46 -12.36 -6.24
CA VAL A 28 -2.87 -11.80 -4.95
C VAL A 28 -1.62 -11.31 -4.25
N CYS A 29 -1.62 -10.04 -3.87
CA CYS A 29 -0.51 -9.39 -3.17
C CYS A 29 -0.94 -8.91 -1.79
N VAL A 30 -0.06 -9.04 -0.80
CA VAL A 30 -0.15 -8.29 0.45
C VAL A 30 1.03 -7.34 0.55
N LEU A 31 0.73 -6.06 0.77
CA LEU A 31 1.69 -4.98 0.78
C LEU A 31 1.81 -4.38 2.19
N ASN A 32 3.03 -4.10 2.60
CA ASN A 32 3.35 -3.20 3.71
C ASN A 32 3.96 -1.94 3.12
N ILE A 33 3.24 -0.82 3.19
CA ILE A 33 3.65 0.44 2.58
C ILE A 33 3.81 1.53 3.62
N ALA A 34 4.85 2.34 3.46
CA ALA A 34 5.13 3.51 4.27
C ALA A 34 5.45 4.69 3.37
N GLY A 35 4.77 5.82 3.57
CA GLY A 35 5.03 7.01 2.76
C GLY A 35 4.14 8.19 3.10
N HIS A 36 4.28 9.26 2.33
CA HIS A 36 3.44 10.45 2.51
C HIS A 36 1.98 10.13 2.16
N PRO A 37 0.97 10.59 2.94
CA PRO A 37 -0.45 10.28 2.70
C PRO A 37 -0.94 10.56 1.27
N TYR A 38 -0.45 11.62 0.63
CA TYR A 38 -0.77 11.90 -0.78
C TYR A 38 -0.28 10.81 -1.73
N ARG A 39 0.96 10.33 -1.56
CA ARG A 39 1.55 9.28 -2.40
C ARG A 39 0.85 7.94 -2.20
N LEU A 40 0.48 7.64 -0.96
CA LEU A 40 -0.29 6.42 -0.66
C LEU A 40 -1.67 6.44 -1.32
N ARG A 41 -2.35 7.59 -1.35
CA ARG A 41 -3.63 7.73 -2.06
C ARG A 41 -3.48 7.60 -3.57
N GLU A 42 -2.46 8.23 -4.14
CA GLU A 42 -2.13 8.14 -5.57
C GLU A 42 -1.86 6.68 -5.97
N LEU A 43 -1.07 5.96 -5.17
CA LEU A 43 -0.78 4.54 -5.38
C LEU A 43 -2.06 3.69 -5.39
N ILE A 44 -2.92 3.84 -4.36
CA ILE A 44 -4.18 3.09 -4.27
C ILE A 44 -5.09 3.43 -5.44
N PHE A 45 -5.19 4.70 -5.82
CA PHE A 45 -5.97 5.13 -6.97
C PHE A 45 -5.47 4.46 -8.26
N MET A 46 -4.14 4.45 -8.50
CA MET A 46 -3.55 3.78 -9.65
C MET A 46 -3.80 2.27 -9.65
N MET A 47 -3.75 1.59 -8.50
CA MET A 47 -4.07 0.16 -8.41
C MET A 47 -5.52 -0.12 -8.84
N VAL A 48 -6.46 0.68 -8.34
CA VAL A 48 -7.88 0.54 -8.67
C VAL A 48 -8.14 0.83 -10.15
N GLU A 49 -7.55 1.89 -10.71
CA GLU A 49 -7.66 2.22 -12.14
C GLU A 49 -7.08 1.13 -13.05
N ASN A 50 -6.06 0.40 -12.57
CA ASN A 50 -5.50 -0.76 -13.27
C ASN A 50 -6.30 -2.06 -13.04
N GLY A 51 -7.51 -1.98 -12.46
CA GLY A 51 -8.40 -3.13 -12.31
C GLY A 51 -8.15 -4.00 -11.09
N CYS A 52 -7.28 -3.58 -10.16
CA CYS A 52 -7.06 -4.31 -8.92
C CYS A 52 -8.16 -4.01 -7.89
N ARG A 53 -8.53 -5.02 -7.09
CA ARG A 53 -9.33 -4.80 -5.88
C ARG A 53 -8.37 -4.54 -4.74
N VAL A 54 -8.54 -3.42 -4.05
CA VAL A 54 -7.69 -3.02 -2.94
C VAL A 54 -8.50 -3.00 -1.66
N LYS A 55 -8.01 -3.68 -0.63
CA LYS A 55 -8.61 -3.72 0.70
C LYS A 55 -7.55 -3.46 1.75
N GLN A 56 -7.87 -2.69 2.79
CA GLN A 56 -6.98 -2.56 3.95
C GLN A 56 -6.94 -3.87 4.75
N THR A 57 -5.76 -4.27 5.20
CA THR A 57 -5.53 -5.50 5.97
C THR A 57 -4.69 -5.20 7.22
N THR A 58 -4.26 -6.24 7.93
CA THR A 58 -3.51 -6.11 9.18
C THR A 58 -2.04 -6.56 9.04
N PRO A 59 -1.16 -6.19 9.99
CA PRO A 59 0.20 -6.72 10.04
C PRO A 59 0.24 -8.25 10.18
N ASP A 60 -0.73 -8.84 10.88
CA ASP A 60 -0.81 -10.29 11.09
C ASP A 60 -1.12 -11.02 9.77
N ASP A 61 -2.06 -10.49 8.98
CA ASP A 61 -2.35 -11.02 7.64
C ASP A 61 -1.09 -10.94 6.76
N PHE A 62 -0.37 -9.82 6.78
CA PHE A 62 0.88 -9.65 6.02
C PHE A 62 1.97 -10.64 6.45
N ASN A 63 2.13 -10.89 7.75
CA ASN A 63 3.18 -11.76 8.27
C ASN A 63 2.89 -13.24 7.99
N THR A 64 1.62 -13.64 7.99
CA THR A 64 1.18 -15.01 7.78
C THR A 64 0.83 -15.34 6.31
N PHE A 65 0.88 -14.34 5.43
CA PHE A 65 0.56 -14.52 4.01
C PHE A 65 1.53 -15.48 3.32
N ASP A 66 0.95 -16.57 2.81
CA ASP A 66 1.63 -17.53 1.94
C ASP A 66 1.89 -16.89 0.57
N HIS A 67 3.14 -16.90 0.12
CA HIS A 67 3.57 -16.17 -1.08
C HIS A 67 4.66 -16.93 -1.82
N ASP A 68 4.68 -16.75 -3.14
CA ASP A 68 5.71 -17.32 -4.02
C ASP A 68 6.93 -16.42 -4.10
N LYS A 69 6.72 -15.10 -3.99
CA LYS A 69 7.76 -14.09 -4.14
C LYS A 69 7.57 -12.91 -3.20
N GLU A 70 8.69 -12.41 -2.67
CA GLU A 70 8.76 -11.15 -1.93
C GLU A 70 9.66 -10.16 -2.68
N THR A 71 9.31 -8.88 -2.66
CA THR A 71 10.12 -7.79 -3.25
C THR A 71 10.01 -6.53 -2.40
N VAL A 72 11.10 -5.79 -2.32
CA VAL A 72 11.18 -4.50 -1.63
C VAL A 72 11.46 -3.40 -2.66
N GLU A 73 10.64 -2.37 -2.64
CA GLU A 73 10.75 -1.20 -3.51
C GLU A 73 10.91 0.07 -2.64
N VAL A 74 11.90 0.89 -2.98
CA VAL A 74 12.21 2.14 -2.26
C VAL A 74 12.24 3.28 -3.27
N HIS A 75 11.37 4.25 -3.05
CA HIS A 75 11.29 5.52 -3.77
C HIS A 75 11.37 6.68 -2.77
N ASP A 76 11.71 7.89 -3.24
CA ASP A 76 12.02 9.05 -2.40
C ASP A 76 10.99 9.36 -1.29
N PHE A 77 9.72 8.99 -1.48
CA PHE A 77 8.63 9.25 -0.52
C PHE A 77 7.71 8.04 -0.27
N LEU A 78 8.14 6.85 -0.71
CA LEU A 78 7.36 5.62 -0.62
C LEU A 78 8.29 4.41 -0.52
N THR A 79 8.13 3.64 0.55
CA THR A 79 8.73 2.32 0.69
C THR A 79 7.63 1.27 0.69
N SER A 80 7.81 0.20 -0.07
CA SER A 80 6.85 -0.89 -0.21
C SER A 80 7.55 -2.23 -0.05
N ILE A 81 7.01 -3.11 0.80
CA ILE A 81 7.33 -4.53 0.81
C ILE A 81 6.12 -5.25 0.25
N ILE A 82 6.33 -6.06 -0.79
CA ILE A 82 5.28 -6.71 -1.57
C ILE A 82 5.49 -8.22 -1.50
N LYS A 83 4.52 -8.94 -0.95
CA LYS A 83 4.45 -10.40 -1.01
C LYS A 83 3.40 -10.79 -2.04
N ALA A 84 3.77 -11.57 -3.05
CA ALA A 84 2.92 -11.94 -4.18
C ALA A 84 2.72 -13.46 -4.24
N LYS A 85 1.47 -13.86 -4.48
CA LYS A 85 1.06 -15.23 -4.76
C LYS A 85 0.35 -15.29 -6.11
N PHE A 86 0.84 -16.13 -7.01
CA PHE A 86 0.27 -16.28 -8.36
C PHE A 86 -0.86 -17.31 -8.34
N VAL A 87 -1.91 -17.06 -9.13
CA VAL A 87 -3.11 -17.91 -9.23
C VAL A 87 -2.98 -18.98 -10.31
#